data_AF-A0A9D4QJ41-F1
#
_entry.id   AF-A0A9D4QJ41-F1
#
_cell.length_a   1.000
_cell.length_b   1.000
_cell.length_c   1.000
_cell.angle_alpha   90.00
_cell.angle_beta   90.00
_cell.angle_gamma   90.00
#
_symmetry.space_group_name_H-M   'P 1'
#
loop_
_entity.id
_entity.type
_entity.pdbx_description
1 polymer ?
#
loop_
_entity_poly.entity_id
_entity_poly.type
_entity_poly.pdbx_seq_one_letter_code
_entity_poly.pdbx_strand_id
1 'polypeptide(L)'
;MEGENDCVGTCVNTYGSYTCECDGTSPYADHNCRAINECKNPELNSCTQQCIKMETSYRCDCYLGNALINFNTCIACGMGYYRDTDSVECVACPPNSVTEGDGSTSLADCTCEEGNVGNISAGEICTLL
;
A
#
# COMPACT_ATOMS: atom_id res chain seq x y z
N MET A 1 -36.79 33.48 5.41
CA MET A 1 -36.67 32.23 6.17
C MET A 1 -36.52 31.15 5.12
N GLU A 2 -35.40 30.48 4.89
CA GLU A 2 -34.08 30.36 5.50
C GLU A 2 -33.05 30.45 4.36
N GLY A 3 -31.91 31.12 4.58
CA GLY A 3 -30.80 31.05 3.62
C GLY A 3 -30.16 29.68 3.77
N GLU A 4 -30.21 28.87 2.71
CA GLU A 4 -29.63 27.53 2.68
C GLU A 4 -28.15 27.60 3.08
N ASN A 5 -27.83 26.98 4.21
CA ASN A 5 -26.46 26.72 4.63
C ASN A 5 -25.87 25.70 3.64
N ASP A 6 -25.30 26.19 2.53
CA ASP A 6 -24.68 25.41 1.46
C ASP A 6 -23.29 24.85 1.89
N CYS A 7 -23.19 24.41 3.14
CA CYS A 7 -21.99 23.89 3.77
C CYS A 7 -22.19 22.39 4.01
N VAL A 8 -21.36 21.56 3.38
CA VAL A 8 -21.41 20.09 3.53
C VAL A 8 -20.65 19.62 4.80
N GLY A 9 -20.25 20.54 5.67
CA GLY A 9 -19.49 20.30 6.90
C GLY A 9 -19.97 21.15 8.09
N THR A 10 -19.11 21.32 9.09
CA THR A 10 -19.42 22.13 10.27
C THR A 10 -19.29 23.60 9.94
N CYS A 11 -20.38 24.35 10.06
CA CYS A 11 -20.39 25.79 9.85
C CYS A 11 -19.91 26.52 11.10
N VAL A 12 -18.79 27.25 11.00
CA VAL A 12 -18.20 28.05 12.08
C VAL A 12 -18.44 29.53 11.78
N ASN A 13 -19.19 30.23 12.63
CA ASN A 13 -19.47 31.66 12.44
C ASN A 13 -18.23 32.52 12.71
N THR A 14 -17.97 33.49 11.84
CA THR A 14 -16.93 34.50 12.00
C THR A 14 -17.54 35.90 12.04
N TYR A 15 -16.77 36.94 12.40
CA TYR A 15 -17.31 38.29 12.51
C TYR A 15 -17.74 38.82 11.13
N GLY A 16 -19.06 38.82 10.89
CA GLY A 16 -19.66 39.25 9.62
C GLY A 16 -19.70 38.18 8.52
N SER A 17 -19.32 36.91 8.80
CA SER A 17 -19.30 35.83 7.82
C SER A 17 -19.38 34.44 8.50
N TYR A 18 -19.12 33.37 7.76
CA TYR A 18 -18.98 32.00 8.26
C TYR A 18 -17.91 31.25 7.46
N THR A 19 -17.30 30.23 8.07
CA THR A 19 -16.34 29.32 7.43
C THR A 19 -16.82 27.88 7.57
N CYS A 20 -16.57 27.05 6.56
CA CYS A 20 -16.85 25.62 6.61
C CYS A 20 -15.62 24.86 7.12
N GLU A 21 -15.75 24.18 8.25
CA GLU A 21 -14.81 23.16 8.70
C GLU A 21 -15.24 21.80 8.13
N CYS A 22 -14.26 21.12 7.53
CA CYS A 22 -14.44 19.90 6.78
C CYS A 22 -13.68 18.79 7.52
N ASP A 23 -14.40 17.83 8.13
CA ASP A 23 -13.75 16.70 8.84
C ASP A 23 -13.01 15.82 7.83
N GLY A 24 -11.68 15.71 7.98
CA GLY A 24 -10.82 14.89 7.11
C GLY A 24 -10.81 15.33 5.63
N THR A 25 -11.31 16.51 5.31
CA THR A 25 -11.53 17.01 3.95
C THR A 25 -11.12 18.48 3.83
N SER A 26 -11.04 19.02 2.61
CA SER A 26 -10.65 20.42 2.40
C SER A 26 -11.82 21.22 1.82
N PRO A 27 -12.07 22.44 2.33
CA PRO A 27 -13.09 23.32 1.77
C PRO A 27 -12.72 23.71 0.34
N TYR A 28 -13.66 23.52 -0.58
CA TYR A 28 -13.54 23.89 -1.99
C TYR A 28 -14.26 25.22 -2.27
N ALA A 29 -14.00 25.81 -3.45
CA ALA A 29 -14.44 27.16 -3.81
C ALA A 29 -15.97 27.37 -3.81
N ASP A 30 -16.75 26.30 -3.74
CA ASP A 30 -18.21 26.25 -3.72
C ASP A 30 -18.79 25.89 -2.34
N HIS A 31 -18.01 26.05 -1.25
CA HIS A 31 -18.41 25.67 0.11
C HIS A 31 -18.70 24.16 0.31
N ASN A 32 -18.37 23.32 -0.69
CA ASN A 32 -18.37 21.87 -0.57
C ASN A 32 -17.07 21.37 0.06
N CYS A 33 -17.18 20.34 0.90
CA CYS A 33 -16.03 19.59 1.40
C CYS A 33 -15.63 18.53 0.37
N ARG A 34 -14.37 18.53 -0.07
CA ARG A 34 -13.84 17.48 -0.96
C ARG A 34 -12.80 16.65 -0.23
N ALA A 35 -12.84 15.34 -0.48
CA ALA A 35 -11.79 14.42 -0.06
C ALA A 35 -10.42 14.98 -0.45
N ILE A 36 -9.56 15.16 0.54
CA ILE A 36 -8.15 15.46 0.31
C ILE A 36 -7.57 14.24 -0.41
N ASN A 37 -6.75 14.47 -1.42
CA ASN A 37 -5.96 13.40 -2.01
C ASN A 37 -4.55 13.52 -1.46
N GLU A 38 -4.30 12.82 -0.35
CA GLU A 38 -3.03 12.79 0.36
C GLU A 38 -1.91 12.24 -0.53
N CYS A 39 -2.23 11.40 -1.50
CA CYS A 39 -1.26 10.85 -2.45
C CYS A 39 -0.74 11.90 -3.47
N LYS A 40 -1.33 13.10 -3.53
CA LYS A 40 -0.79 14.22 -4.32
C LYS A 40 0.20 15.08 -3.54
N ASN A 41 0.27 14.93 -2.22
CA ASN A 41 1.21 15.68 -1.38
C ASN A 41 1.95 14.73 -0.42
N PRO A 42 3.27 14.53 -0.60
CA PRO A 42 4.08 13.71 0.29
C PRO A 42 4.03 14.11 1.78
N GLU A 43 3.72 15.36 2.10
CA GLU A 43 3.60 15.83 3.50
C GLU A 43 2.30 15.38 4.18
N LEU A 44 1.31 14.92 3.40
CA LEU A 44 0.00 14.49 3.90
C LEU A 44 -0.13 12.97 4.04
N ASN A 45 0.89 12.22 3.65
CA ASN A 45 0.94 10.78 3.83
C ASN A 45 2.29 10.31 4.37
N SER A 46 2.34 9.10 4.93
CA SER A 46 3.58 8.52 5.50
C SER A 46 4.06 7.27 4.75
N CYS A 47 3.59 7.06 3.53
CA CYS A 47 3.92 5.86 2.76
C CYS A 47 5.38 5.89 2.32
N THR A 48 6.12 4.82 2.63
CA THR A 48 7.52 4.66 2.19
C THR A 48 7.65 4.33 0.71
N GLN A 49 6.61 3.72 0.12
CA GLN A 49 6.56 3.39 -1.31
C GLN A 49 5.29 3.94 -1.95
N GLN A 50 4.23 3.15 -2.09
CA GLN A 50 3.06 3.55 -2.86
C GLN A 50 1.97 4.10 -1.95
N CYS A 51 1.39 5.24 -2.34
CA CYS A 51 0.17 5.77 -1.74
C CYS A 51 -1.02 5.48 -2.66
N ILE A 52 -2.06 4.88 -2.10
CA ILE A 52 -3.30 4.56 -2.81
C ILE A 52 -4.42 5.44 -2.24
N LYS A 53 -5.00 6.27 -3.10
CA LYS A 53 -6.13 7.14 -2.73
C LYS A 53 -7.36 6.29 -2.38
N MET A 54 -7.97 6.54 -1.22
CA MET A 54 -9.30 6.04 -0.85
C MET A 54 -10.35 7.15 -0.98
N GLU A 55 -11.62 6.80 -0.80
CA GLU A 55 -12.73 7.77 -0.89
C GLU A 55 -12.64 8.87 0.18
N THR A 56 -12.21 8.51 1.40
CA THR A 56 -12.15 9.43 2.55
C THR A 56 -10.77 9.44 3.24
N SER A 57 -9.75 8.82 2.63
CA SER A 57 -8.41 8.66 3.22
C SER A 57 -7.41 8.19 2.16
N TYR A 58 -6.30 7.60 2.60
CA TYR A 58 -5.35 6.86 1.80
C TYR A 58 -4.95 5.56 2.51
N ARG A 59 -4.35 4.63 1.77
CA ARG A 59 -3.59 3.53 2.37
C ARG A 59 -2.24 3.42 1.66
N CYS A 60 -1.27 2.82 2.32
CA CYS A 60 0.00 2.51 1.68
C CYS A 60 -0.04 1.11 1.08
N ASP A 61 0.73 0.93 0.01
CA ASP A 61 1.02 -0.37 -0.60
C ASP A 61 2.50 -0.41 -0.97
N CYS A 62 2.99 -1.60 -1.27
CA CYS A 62 4.38 -1.85 -1.58
C CYS A 62 4.53 -2.37 -3.01
N TYR A 63 5.65 -2.05 -3.63
CA TYR A 63 6.06 -2.66 -4.88
C TYR A 63 6.23 -4.17 -4.71
N LEU A 64 6.24 -4.91 -5.83
CA LEU A 64 6.53 -6.35 -5.82
C LEU A 64 7.85 -6.63 -5.10
N GLY A 65 7.94 -7.81 -4.48
CA GLY A 65 9.07 -8.18 -3.64
C GLY A 65 9.20 -7.41 -2.33
N ASN A 66 8.19 -6.62 -1.92
CA ASN A 66 8.19 -5.91 -0.64
C ASN A 66 6.87 -6.13 0.10
N ALA A 67 6.91 -6.44 1.39
CA ALA A 67 5.72 -6.56 2.24
C ALA A 67 5.48 -5.27 3.06
N LEU A 68 4.21 -4.97 3.28
CA LEU A 68 3.77 -3.83 4.08
C LEU A 68 3.83 -4.16 5.58
N ILE A 69 4.58 -3.36 6.33
CA ILE A 69 4.79 -3.44 7.77
C ILE A 69 4.32 -2.12 8.40
N ASN A 70 3.70 -2.21 9.58
CA ASN A 70 3.18 -1.04 10.31
C ASN A 70 2.28 -0.11 9.47
N PHE A 71 1.56 -0.66 8.49
CA PHE A 71 0.64 0.05 7.59
C PHE A 71 1.25 1.10 6.65
N ASN A 72 2.55 1.43 6.76
CA ASN A 72 3.18 2.47 5.94
C ASN A 72 4.61 2.17 5.47
N THR A 73 5.26 1.17 6.06
CA THR A 73 6.66 0.84 5.81
C THR A 73 6.77 -0.40 4.95
N CYS A 74 7.49 -0.33 3.84
CA CYS A 74 7.69 -1.46 2.95
C CYS A 74 9.09 -2.04 3.15
N ILE A 75 9.15 -3.36 3.40
CA ILE A 75 10.41 -4.09 3.59
C ILE A 75 10.51 -5.16 2.51
N ALA A 76 11.68 -5.24 1.87
CA ALA A 76 11.98 -6.26 0.87
C ALA A 76 11.79 -7.67 1.46
N CYS A 77 11.23 -8.59 0.68
CA CYS A 77 11.14 -10.00 1.05
C CYS A 77 12.56 -10.54 1.22
N GLY A 78 12.85 -11.12 2.38
CA GLY A 78 14.16 -11.71 2.62
C GLY A 78 14.41 -12.90 1.70
N MET A 79 15.69 -13.28 1.55
CA MET A 79 16.11 -14.48 0.84
C MET A 79 15.23 -15.70 1.18
N GLY A 80 14.80 -16.43 0.16
CA GLY A 80 13.88 -17.56 0.29
C GLY A 80 12.41 -17.15 0.36
N TYR A 81 12.09 -15.87 0.13
CA TYR A 81 10.73 -15.37 0.00
C TYR A 81 10.59 -14.49 -1.24
N TYR A 82 9.39 -14.44 -1.80
CA TYR A 82 9.02 -13.59 -2.92
C TYR A 82 7.66 -12.92 -2.69
N ARG A 83 7.35 -11.86 -3.43
CA ARG A 83 5.98 -11.30 -3.48
C ARG A 83 5.62 -10.85 -4.89
N ASP A 84 4.57 -11.45 -5.43
CA ASP A 84 4.02 -11.18 -6.75
C ASP A 84 2.73 -10.34 -6.68
N THR A 85 2.02 -10.20 -7.81
CA THR A 85 0.76 -9.45 -7.89
C THR A 85 -0.40 -10.12 -7.18
N ASP A 86 -0.31 -11.41 -6.93
CA ASP A 86 -1.36 -12.21 -6.31
C ASP A 86 -1.20 -12.29 -4.79
N SER A 87 -0.06 -11.82 -4.29
CA SER A 87 0.36 -11.90 -2.89
C SER A 87 0.42 -10.53 -2.22
N VAL A 88 -0.23 -10.40 -1.08
CA VAL A 88 -0.15 -9.17 -0.26
C VAL A 88 1.07 -9.19 0.65
N GLU A 89 1.52 -10.37 1.07
CA GLU A 89 2.68 -10.60 1.94
C GLU A 89 3.80 -11.35 1.20
N CYS A 90 4.98 -11.44 1.83
CA CYS A 90 6.07 -12.26 1.32
C CYS A 90 5.73 -13.75 1.48
N VAL A 91 5.71 -14.46 0.37
CA VAL A 91 5.47 -15.90 0.27
C VAL A 91 6.79 -16.64 0.31
N ALA A 92 6.87 -17.70 1.12
CA ALA A 92 8.06 -18.54 1.16
C ALA A 92 8.25 -19.32 -0.15
N CYS A 93 9.50 -19.48 -0.57
CA CYS A 93 9.87 -20.44 -1.60
C CYS A 93 9.49 -21.87 -1.17
N PRO A 94 9.32 -22.80 -2.13
CA PRO A 94 9.11 -24.22 -1.83
C PRO A 94 10.21 -24.81 -0.94
N PRO A 95 9.95 -25.92 -0.24
CA PRO A 95 10.96 -26.57 0.60
C PRO A 95 12.28 -26.84 -0.14
N ASN A 96 13.40 -26.64 0.55
CA ASN A 96 14.78 -26.80 0.05
C ASN A 96 15.11 -25.92 -1.17
N SER A 97 14.51 -24.73 -1.23
CA SER A 97 14.78 -23.75 -2.28
C SER A 97 14.88 -22.34 -1.72
N VAL A 98 15.68 -21.52 -2.39
CA VAL A 98 15.98 -20.14 -2.01
C VAL A 98 16.02 -19.23 -3.23
N THR A 99 15.85 -17.93 -3.00
CA THR A 99 16.11 -16.89 -4.00
C THR A 99 17.59 -16.50 -3.97
N GLU A 100 18.11 -15.90 -5.05
CA GLU A 100 19.50 -15.39 -5.09
C GLU A 100 19.76 -14.29 -4.04
N GLY A 101 18.72 -13.54 -3.67
CA GLY A 101 18.78 -12.48 -2.67
C GLY A 101 17.41 -11.97 -2.26
N ASP A 102 17.40 -10.81 -1.63
CA ASP A 102 16.18 -10.15 -1.15
C ASP A 102 15.40 -9.50 -2.30
N GLY A 103 14.10 -9.27 -2.10
CA GLY A 103 13.24 -8.52 -3.01
C GLY A 103 12.73 -9.31 -4.21
N SER A 104 12.76 -10.64 -4.15
CA SER A 104 12.23 -11.50 -5.23
C SER A 104 10.75 -11.23 -5.50
N THR A 105 10.37 -11.28 -6.76
CA THR A 105 9.02 -10.92 -7.21
C THR A 105 8.21 -12.10 -7.74
N SER A 106 8.80 -13.30 -7.79
CA SER A 106 8.19 -14.47 -8.41
C SER A 106 8.67 -15.78 -7.81
N LEU A 107 7.80 -16.79 -7.83
CA LEU A 107 8.15 -18.18 -7.55
C LEU A 107 9.25 -18.70 -8.50
N ALA A 108 9.33 -18.17 -9.72
CA ALA A 108 10.33 -18.59 -10.71
C ALA A 108 11.78 -18.22 -10.31
N ASP A 109 11.95 -17.28 -9.37
CA ASP A 109 13.26 -16.88 -8.86
C ASP A 109 13.75 -17.81 -7.73
N CYS A 110 12.91 -18.73 -7.25
CA CYS A 110 13.31 -19.77 -6.30
C CYS A 110 14.09 -20.85 -7.03
N THR A 111 15.24 -21.23 -6.46
CA THR A 111 16.15 -22.25 -6.99
C THR A 111 16.48 -23.28 -5.91
N CYS A 112 16.66 -24.55 -6.28
CA CYS A 112 17.00 -25.57 -5.31
C CYS A 112 18.34 -25.25 -4.62
N GLU A 113 18.37 -25.37 -3.29
CA GLU A 113 19.59 -25.25 -2.51
C GLU A 113 20.59 -26.35 -2.90
N GLU A 114 21.87 -26.12 -2.61
CA GLU A 114 22.95 -27.06 -2.92
C GLU A 114 22.63 -28.49 -2.43
N GLY A 115 22.79 -29.47 -3.33
CA GLY A 115 22.50 -30.88 -3.05
C GLY A 115 21.05 -31.31 -3.31
N ASN A 116 20.15 -30.39 -3.67
CA ASN A 116 18.77 -30.70 -4.03
C ASN A 116 18.51 -30.53 -5.53
N VAL A 117 17.55 -31.28 -6.05
CA VAL A 117 17.06 -31.19 -7.44
C VAL A 117 15.54 -31.19 -7.49
N GLY A 118 15.00 -30.46 -8.47
CA GLY A 118 13.56 -30.36 -8.72
C GLY A 118 13.25 -29.24 -9.71
N ASN A 119 12.09 -29.29 -10.36
CA ASN A 119 11.61 -28.23 -11.24
C ASN A 119 10.50 -27.39 -10.59
N ILE A 120 10.90 -26.32 -9.89
CA ILE A 120 9.98 -25.40 -9.22
C ILE A 120 8.99 -24.77 -10.19
N SER A 121 9.43 -24.41 -11.40
CA SER A 121 8.56 -23.84 -12.44
C SER A 121 7.50 -24.81 -12.97
N ALA A 122 7.70 -26.13 -12.79
CA ALA A 122 6.72 -27.17 -13.10
C ALA A 122 5.87 -27.58 -11.87
N GLY A 123 6.05 -26.91 -10.72
CA GLY A 123 5.35 -27.22 -9.47
C GLY A 123 5.96 -28.39 -8.68
N GLU A 124 7.18 -28.82 -9.02
CA GLU A 124 7.91 -29.83 -8.25
C GLU A 124 8.63 -29.18 -7.06
N ILE A 125 8.85 -29.97 -6.01
CA ILE A 125 9.64 -29.56 -4.84
C ILE A 125 11.09 -30.03 -4.99
N CYS A 126 12.02 -29.29 -4.36
CA CYS A 126 13.42 -29.67 -4.34
C CYS A 126 13.64 -30.82 -3.34
N THR A 127 14.22 -31.91 -3.82
CA THR A 127 14.56 -33.08 -3.01
C THR A 127 16.03 -33.41 -3.11
N LEU A 128 16.59 -33.98 -2.04
CA LEU A 128 17.99 -34.42 -2.00
C LEU A 128 18.30 -35.38 -3.16
N LEU A 129 19.45 -35.16 -3.80
CA LEU A 129 19.98 -36.02 -4.86
C LEU A 129 20.28 -37.45 -4.38
#